data_AF-A0A1M6NNF7-F1
#
_entry.id   AF-A0A1M6NNF7-F1
#
_cell.length_a   1.000
_cell.length_b   1.000
_cell.length_c   1.000
_cell.angle_alpha   90.00
_cell.angle_beta   90.00
_cell.angle_gamma   90.00
#
_symmetry.space_group_name_H-M   'P 1'
#
loop_
_entity.id
_entity.type
_entity.pdbx_description
1 polymer ?
#
loop_
_entity_poly.entity_id
_entity_poly.type
_entity_poly.pdbx_seq_one_letter_code
_entity_poly.pdbx_strand_id
1 'polypeptide(L)'
;MKKVKLNITDYSILLAVASTSLYIVFRILGRELGSFAYLWAPLALITIILTRPSIFKKKLLIKVIFYGIFMVGILQFFLWNYLDDWNKGKIFGEFYNIFIMISILYYYKEKKEYHKLALIAKYAFIFILIGIIGTNIALSLDSMIVRQSASSGKFTSYQVMVYKYTGAMGYNYIQAMVCLIPILIFYIKNKQKMIFKTKTLIVVLLLLLITLIRSQVFANVLIAIFITILSLLDAKKFRKSVVIVLFFGFLFYLIPNSYYIDAIYYLGEKFEPGTAMHYKINDFAFFLKNPEIDIETGAGARAERYPMLFEALAANPLFGNSSYNSPYDIGLGAHLYWMNRLTLWGIPGFIFFVYILISIFKKISSLFDEHYRFYYFLSILAFVLLGLIKATGGREIWFMLIVVIPGLYFLPLLLKKEENSSFTD
;
A
#
# COMPACT_ATOMS: atom_id res chain seq x y z
N MET A 1 -24.06 18.67 -20.27
CA MET A 1 -23.56 17.55 -19.42
C MET A 1 -24.42 16.28 -19.51
N LYS A 2 -24.00 15.20 -20.21
CA LYS A 2 -24.60 13.87 -19.95
C LYS A 2 -23.98 13.29 -18.67
N LYS A 3 -24.62 13.52 -17.52
CA LYS A 3 -24.24 12.94 -16.21
C LYS A 3 -23.96 11.43 -16.38
N VAL A 4 -22.82 10.94 -15.87
CA VAL A 4 -22.54 9.50 -15.83
C VAL A 4 -23.63 8.88 -14.95
N LYS A 5 -24.49 8.05 -15.54
CA LYS A 5 -25.59 7.39 -14.80
C LYS A 5 -25.01 6.23 -14.00
N LEU A 6 -25.04 6.36 -12.68
CA LEU A 6 -24.66 5.32 -11.74
C LEU A 6 -25.89 4.49 -11.38
N ASN A 7 -25.72 3.17 -11.35
CA ASN A 7 -26.73 2.23 -10.86
C ASN A 7 -26.48 1.90 -9.38
N ILE A 8 -27.35 1.07 -8.78
CA ILE A 8 -27.24 0.70 -7.36
C ILE A 8 -25.90 0.03 -7.01
N THR A 9 -25.35 -0.80 -7.90
CA THR A 9 -24.04 -1.44 -7.71
C THR A 9 -22.90 -0.42 -7.78
N ASP A 10 -23.01 0.58 -8.65
CA ASP A 10 -22.03 1.67 -8.71
C ASP A 10 -21.99 2.47 -7.40
N TYR A 11 -23.16 2.73 -6.80
CA TYR A 11 -23.23 3.41 -5.50
C TYR A 11 -22.72 2.54 -4.34
N SER A 12 -23.04 1.25 -4.31
CA SER A 12 -22.52 0.34 -3.27
C SER A 12 -20.99 0.24 -3.34
N ILE A 13 -20.42 0.15 -4.56
CA ILE A 13 -18.97 0.20 -4.79
C ILE A 13 -18.39 1.54 -4.34
N LEU A 14 -19.03 2.67 -4.70
CA LEU A 14 -18.56 3.99 -4.27
C LEU A 14 -18.52 4.11 -2.74
N LEU A 15 -19.49 3.53 -2.02
CA LEU A 15 -19.52 3.54 -0.55
C LEU A 15 -18.47 2.58 0.05
N ALA A 16 -18.18 1.44 -0.58
CA ALA A 16 -17.05 0.58 -0.20
C ALA A 16 -15.70 1.30 -0.38
N VAL A 17 -15.56 2.06 -1.47
CA VAL A 17 -14.40 2.91 -1.73
C VAL A 17 -14.31 4.06 -0.74
N ALA A 18 -15.41 4.73 -0.44
CA ALA A 18 -15.48 5.84 0.49
C ALA A 18 -15.20 5.38 1.94
N SER A 19 -15.72 4.24 2.38
CA SER A 19 -15.38 3.66 3.71
C SER A 19 -13.92 3.24 3.85
N THR A 20 -13.22 3.06 2.73
CA THR A 20 -11.77 2.83 2.72
C THR A 20 -10.97 4.12 2.76
N SER A 21 -11.44 5.20 2.11
CA SER A 21 -10.63 6.41 1.84
C SER A 21 -11.10 7.71 2.50
N LEU A 22 -12.40 7.86 2.79
CA LEU A 22 -13.01 9.04 3.39
C LEU A 22 -13.23 8.84 4.90
N TYR A 23 -12.14 8.70 5.64
CA TYR A 23 -12.20 8.36 7.06
C TYR A 23 -12.93 9.41 7.93
N ILE A 24 -12.90 10.68 7.55
CA ILE A 24 -13.59 11.74 8.31
C ILE A 24 -15.10 11.49 8.42
N VAL A 25 -15.72 10.89 7.40
CA VAL A 25 -17.14 10.52 7.44
C VAL A 25 -17.31 9.16 8.08
N PHE A 26 -16.64 8.14 7.56
CA PHE A 26 -16.93 6.76 7.92
C PHE A 26 -16.48 6.38 9.34
N ARG A 27 -15.55 7.10 9.96
CA ARG A 27 -15.23 6.88 11.38
C ARG A 27 -16.26 7.48 12.33
N ILE A 28 -17.01 8.50 11.89
CA ILE A 28 -18.08 9.10 12.70
C ILE A 28 -19.28 8.15 12.78
N LEU A 29 -19.57 7.43 11.69
CA LEU A 29 -20.67 6.47 11.58
C LEU A 29 -20.55 5.23 12.49
N GLY A 30 -19.44 5.08 13.21
CA GLY A 30 -19.21 3.94 14.10
C GLY A 30 -18.83 2.65 13.37
N ARG A 31 -18.68 1.56 14.14
CA ARG A 31 -18.19 0.26 13.60
C ARG A 31 -19.14 -0.33 12.56
N GLU A 32 -20.44 -0.30 12.81
CA GLU A 32 -21.40 -1.00 11.95
C GLU A 32 -21.61 -0.28 10.61
N LEU A 33 -21.99 1.01 10.65
CA LEU A 33 -22.30 1.79 9.44
C LEU A 33 -21.05 2.36 8.76
N GLY A 34 -19.93 2.49 9.49
CA GLY A 34 -18.68 3.02 8.98
C GLY A 34 -17.74 1.98 8.36
N SER A 35 -17.93 0.70 8.66
CA SER A 35 -16.96 -0.33 8.33
C SER A 35 -17.06 -0.81 6.89
N PHE A 36 -15.91 -0.77 6.21
CA PHE A 36 -15.69 -1.48 4.96
C PHE A 36 -16.01 -2.97 5.10
N ALA A 37 -15.47 -3.64 6.13
CA ALA A 37 -15.51 -5.10 6.24
C ALA A 37 -16.89 -5.63 6.67
N TYR A 38 -17.63 -4.87 7.49
CA TYR A 38 -18.91 -5.34 8.05
C TYR A 38 -20.11 -5.00 7.17
N LEU A 39 -20.09 -3.86 6.46
CA LEU A 39 -21.25 -3.40 5.70
C LEU A 39 -20.96 -3.18 4.23
N TRP A 40 -20.01 -2.29 3.91
CA TRP A 40 -19.93 -1.77 2.55
C TRP A 40 -19.30 -2.73 1.53
N ALA A 41 -18.27 -3.47 1.92
CA ALA A 41 -17.69 -4.49 1.05
C ALA A 41 -18.61 -5.70 0.85
N PRO A 42 -19.29 -6.25 1.88
CA PRO A 42 -20.32 -7.26 1.69
C PRO A 42 -21.46 -6.79 0.78
N LEU A 43 -21.96 -5.56 0.98
CA LEU A 43 -23.03 -4.99 0.14
C LEU A 43 -22.58 -4.81 -1.32
N ALA A 44 -21.36 -4.29 -1.53
CA ALA A 44 -20.77 -4.19 -2.86
C ALA A 44 -20.64 -5.57 -3.51
N LEU A 45 -20.18 -6.59 -2.77
CA LEU A 45 -20.05 -7.95 -3.29
C LEU A 45 -21.39 -8.57 -3.65
N ILE A 46 -22.41 -8.46 -2.78
CA ILE A 46 -23.77 -8.97 -3.04
C ILE A 46 -24.34 -8.32 -4.32
N THR A 47 -24.27 -7.00 -4.41
CA THR A 47 -24.78 -6.28 -5.60
C THR A 47 -24.00 -6.63 -6.88
N ILE A 48 -22.68 -6.88 -6.79
CA ILE A 48 -21.88 -7.39 -7.91
C ILE A 48 -22.32 -8.81 -8.31
N ILE A 49 -22.52 -9.72 -7.35
CA ILE A 49 -22.98 -11.09 -7.60
C ILE A 49 -24.35 -11.09 -8.29
N LEU A 50 -25.29 -10.29 -7.80
CA LEU A 50 -26.64 -10.22 -8.35
C LEU A 50 -26.67 -9.62 -9.76
N THR A 51 -25.82 -8.63 -10.04
CA THR A 51 -25.85 -7.92 -11.32
C THR A 51 -24.91 -8.48 -12.38
N ARG A 52 -23.79 -9.10 -11.98
CA ARG A 52 -22.76 -9.64 -12.88
C ARG A 52 -22.12 -10.94 -12.36
N PRO A 53 -22.89 -12.02 -12.18
CA PRO A 53 -22.35 -13.29 -11.67
C PRO A 53 -21.28 -13.90 -12.59
N SER A 54 -21.29 -13.56 -13.88
CA SER A 54 -20.30 -14.02 -14.87
C SER A 54 -18.86 -13.61 -14.58
N ILE A 55 -18.62 -12.57 -13.76
CA ILE A 55 -17.24 -12.20 -13.39
C ILE A 55 -16.56 -13.30 -12.58
N PHE A 56 -17.30 -14.04 -11.75
CA PHE A 56 -16.75 -15.09 -10.87
C PHE A 56 -16.34 -16.34 -11.65
N LYS A 57 -16.77 -16.46 -12.91
CA LYS A 57 -16.32 -17.49 -13.85
C LYS A 57 -15.04 -17.09 -14.61
N LYS A 58 -14.51 -15.87 -14.41
CA LYS A 58 -13.28 -15.45 -15.10
C LYS A 58 -12.07 -16.14 -14.48
N LYS A 59 -11.15 -16.61 -15.32
CA LYS A 59 -9.93 -17.34 -14.94
C LYS A 59 -9.18 -16.73 -13.75
N LEU A 60 -9.05 -15.39 -13.68
CA LEU A 60 -8.36 -14.74 -12.56
C LEU A 60 -9.15 -14.83 -11.25
N LEU A 61 -10.46 -14.56 -11.25
CA LEU A 61 -11.29 -14.65 -10.05
C LEU A 61 -11.39 -16.09 -9.55
N ILE A 62 -11.46 -17.08 -10.46
CA ILE A 62 -11.38 -18.51 -10.09
C ILE A 62 -10.06 -18.80 -9.36
N LYS A 63 -8.92 -18.31 -9.88
CA LYS A 63 -7.62 -18.48 -9.20
C LYS A 63 -7.60 -17.86 -7.80
N VAL A 64 -8.19 -16.67 -7.63
CA VAL A 64 -8.27 -15.99 -6.33
C VAL A 64 -9.20 -16.75 -5.37
N ILE A 65 -10.34 -17.24 -5.84
CA ILE A 65 -11.25 -18.08 -5.04
C ILE A 65 -10.56 -19.37 -4.64
N PHE A 66 -9.88 -20.04 -5.58
CA PHE A 66 -9.11 -21.24 -5.30
C PHE A 66 -8.00 -20.97 -4.27
N TYR A 67 -7.32 -19.83 -4.37
CA TYR A 67 -6.38 -19.38 -3.35
C TYR A 67 -7.03 -19.22 -1.97
N GLY A 68 -8.22 -18.61 -1.90
CA GLY A 68 -8.99 -18.50 -0.66
C GLY A 68 -9.34 -19.87 -0.07
N ILE A 69 -9.94 -20.74 -0.88
CA ILE A 69 -10.32 -22.11 -0.45
C ILE A 69 -9.10 -22.88 0.04
N PHE A 70 -7.99 -22.80 -0.70
CA PHE A 70 -6.78 -23.56 -0.37
C PHE A 70 -6.05 -22.98 0.85
N MET A 71 -5.69 -21.69 0.83
CA MET A 71 -4.84 -21.10 1.88
C MET A 71 -5.62 -20.77 3.15
N VAL A 72 -6.80 -20.16 3.02
CA VAL A 72 -7.63 -19.71 4.16
C VAL A 72 -8.55 -20.82 4.67
N GLY A 73 -9.01 -21.70 3.77
CA GLY A 73 -9.77 -22.89 4.13
C GLY A 73 -8.83 -24.04 4.51
N ILE A 74 -8.30 -24.75 3.53
CA ILE A 74 -7.66 -26.05 3.76
C ILE A 74 -6.39 -25.92 4.62
N LEU A 75 -5.42 -25.10 4.21
CA LEU A 75 -4.13 -25.04 4.90
C LEU A 75 -4.29 -24.49 6.31
N GLN A 76 -5.04 -23.41 6.51
CA GLN A 76 -5.21 -22.80 7.82
C GLN A 76 -5.94 -23.71 8.84
N PHE A 77 -6.88 -24.56 8.39
CA PHE A 77 -7.65 -25.43 9.30
C PHE A 77 -7.08 -26.85 9.48
N PHE A 78 -6.28 -27.35 8.54
CA PHE A 78 -5.78 -28.73 8.59
C PHE A 78 -4.26 -28.84 8.72
N LEU A 79 -3.50 -27.95 8.06
CA LEU A 79 -2.05 -28.04 8.01
C LEU A 79 -1.36 -27.07 8.98
N TRP A 80 -1.87 -25.84 9.11
CA TRP A 80 -1.27 -24.76 9.87
C TRP A 80 -1.89 -24.61 11.26
N ASN A 81 -2.00 -25.73 11.97
CA ASN A 81 -2.70 -25.80 13.26
C ASN A 81 -2.01 -24.97 14.36
N TYR A 82 -0.73 -24.63 14.18
CA TYR A 82 0.07 -23.81 15.11
C TYR A 82 0.17 -22.34 14.70
N LEU A 83 -0.61 -21.91 13.70
CA LEU A 83 -0.71 -20.50 13.33
C LEU A 83 -1.43 -19.70 14.43
N ASP A 84 -0.81 -18.62 14.89
CA ASP A 84 -1.42 -17.73 15.88
C ASP A 84 -2.63 -16.95 15.29
N ASP A 85 -3.50 -16.47 16.19
CA ASP A 85 -4.74 -15.79 15.81
C ASP A 85 -4.52 -14.48 15.05
N TRP A 86 -3.41 -13.79 15.34
CA TRP A 86 -3.07 -12.55 14.63
C TRP A 86 -2.75 -12.85 13.17
N ASN A 87 -1.92 -13.86 12.89
CA ASN A 87 -1.63 -14.27 11.53
C ASN A 87 -2.85 -14.86 10.83
N LYS A 88 -3.64 -15.72 11.49
CA LYS A 88 -4.93 -16.22 10.96
C LYS A 88 -5.83 -15.09 10.47
N GLY A 89 -6.03 -14.07 11.30
CA GLY A 89 -6.82 -12.89 10.96
C GLY A 89 -6.22 -12.07 9.81
N LYS A 90 -4.88 -11.94 9.74
CA LYS A 90 -4.19 -11.23 8.66
C LYS A 90 -4.33 -11.93 7.31
N ILE A 91 -4.20 -13.26 7.26
CA ILE A 91 -4.33 -14.04 6.02
C ILE A 91 -5.77 -13.94 5.49
N PHE A 92 -6.75 -14.15 6.36
CA PHE A 92 -8.16 -13.99 6.00
C PHE A 92 -8.46 -12.57 5.49
N GLY A 93 -8.03 -11.55 6.25
CA GLY A 93 -8.26 -10.16 5.87
C GLY A 93 -7.60 -9.78 4.55
N GLU A 94 -6.41 -10.30 4.27
CA GLU A 94 -5.70 -10.09 3.00
C GLU A 94 -6.43 -10.73 1.82
N PHE A 95 -6.81 -12.01 1.94
CA PHE A 95 -7.64 -12.68 0.95
C PHE A 95 -8.94 -11.89 0.68
N TYR A 96 -9.65 -11.53 1.75
CA TYR A 96 -10.90 -10.78 1.68
C TYR A 96 -10.72 -9.46 0.90
N ASN A 97 -9.69 -8.68 1.26
CA ASN A 97 -9.41 -7.41 0.60
C ASN A 97 -9.07 -7.61 -0.89
N ILE A 98 -8.20 -8.56 -1.23
CA ILE A 98 -7.83 -8.85 -2.62
C ILE A 98 -9.07 -9.28 -3.42
N PHE A 99 -9.88 -10.18 -2.87
CA PHE A 99 -11.07 -10.71 -3.52
C PHE A 99 -12.10 -9.62 -3.82
N ILE A 100 -12.40 -8.74 -2.84
CA ILE A 100 -13.32 -7.61 -3.04
C ILE A 100 -12.78 -6.64 -4.09
N MET A 101 -11.50 -6.24 -3.98
CA MET A 101 -10.92 -5.25 -4.90
C MET A 101 -10.85 -5.78 -6.34
N ILE A 102 -10.53 -7.05 -6.52
CA ILE A 102 -10.55 -7.68 -7.86
C ILE A 102 -11.97 -7.81 -8.39
N SER A 103 -12.95 -8.12 -7.53
CA SER A 103 -14.37 -8.17 -7.93
C SER A 103 -14.85 -6.80 -8.41
N ILE A 104 -14.50 -5.72 -7.69
CA ILE A 104 -14.80 -4.33 -8.10
C ILE A 104 -14.17 -4.01 -9.47
N LEU A 105 -12.87 -4.32 -9.65
CA LEU A 105 -12.21 -4.07 -10.93
C LEU A 105 -12.87 -4.86 -12.07
N TYR A 106 -13.17 -6.14 -11.84
CA TYR A 106 -13.76 -7.02 -12.84
C TYR A 106 -15.20 -6.68 -13.17
N TYR A 107 -15.96 -6.15 -12.21
CA TYR A 107 -17.29 -5.60 -12.45
C TYR A 107 -17.22 -4.60 -13.61
N TYR A 108 -16.36 -3.58 -13.54
CA TYR A 108 -16.23 -2.58 -14.60
C TYR A 108 -15.57 -3.13 -15.87
N LYS A 109 -14.56 -4.00 -15.72
CA LYS A 109 -13.81 -4.56 -16.85
C LYS A 109 -14.66 -5.42 -17.78
N GLU A 110 -15.58 -6.22 -17.23
CA GLU A 110 -16.35 -7.19 -18.04
C GLU A 110 -17.17 -6.52 -19.14
N LYS A 111 -17.82 -5.40 -18.83
CA LYS A 111 -18.62 -4.63 -19.79
C LYS A 111 -17.87 -3.43 -20.38
N LYS A 112 -16.54 -3.33 -20.16
CA LYS A 112 -15.70 -2.21 -20.58
C LYS A 112 -16.21 -0.84 -20.08
N GLU A 113 -16.83 -0.79 -18.90
CA GLU A 113 -17.35 0.44 -18.29
C GLU A 113 -16.25 1.25 -17.59
N TYR A 114 -15.13 1.47 -18.28
CA TYR A 114 -13.94 2.12 -17.71
C TYR A 114 -14.18 3.58 -17.31
N HIS A 115 -15.14 4.26 -17.93
CA HIS A 115 -15.54 5.61 -17.53
C HIS A 115 -16.16 5.66 -16.12
N LYS A 116 -16.88 4.61 -15.70
CA LYS A 116 -17.42 4.53 -14.33
C LYS A 116 -16.30 4.22 -13.33
N LEU A 117 -15.41 3.28 -13.67
CA LEU A 117 -14.21 3.01 -12.85
C LEU A 117 -13.36 4.28 -12.67
N ALA A 118 -13.18 5.08 -13.73
CA ALA A 118 -12.50 6.37 -13.66
C ALA A 118 -13.21 7.35 -12.71
N LEU A 119 -14.54 7.35 -12.68
CA LEU A 119 -15.32 8.18 -11.77
C LEU A 119 -15.15 7.74 -10.31
N ILE A 120 -15.19 6.43 -10.04
CA ILE A 120 -14.90 5.88 -8.72
C ILE A 120 -13.48 6.25 -8.26
N ALA A 121 -12.48 6.11 -9.13
CA ALA A 121 -11.10 6.49 -8.83
C ALA A 121 -10.91 8.01 -8.66
N LYS A 122 -11.68 8.84 -9.40
CA LYS A 122 -11.72 10.29 -9.19
C LYS A 122 -12.15 10.63 -7.76
N TYR A 123 -13.26 10.06 -7.31
CA TYR A 123 -13.74 10.29 -5.94
C TYR A 123 -12.78 9.71 -4.90
N ALA A 124 -12.26 8.49 -5.11
CA ALA A 124 -11.23 7.92 -4.26
C ALA A 124 -10.02 8.85 -4.06
N PHE A 125 -9.52 9.44 -5.15
CA PHE A 125 -8.39 10.36 -5.09
C PHE A 125 -8.74 11.65 -4.34
N ILE A 126 -9.94 12.20 -4.53
CA ILE A 126 -10.42 13.36 -3.75
C ILE A 126 -10.49 13.00 -2.26
N PHE A 127 -11.02 11.82 -1.91
CA PHE A 127 -11.08 11.35 -0.52
C PHE A 127 -9.69 11.15 0.08
N ILE A 128 -8.74 10.63 -0.71
CA ILE A 128 -7.32 10.56 -0.34
C ILE A 128 -6.80 11.96 -0.01
N LEU A 129 -7.06 12.98 -0.84
CA LEU A 129 -6.60 14.35 -0.55
C LEU A 129 -7.20 14.91 0.74
N ILE A 130 -8.50 14.70 0.97
CA ILE A 130 -9.15 15.09 2.22
C ILE A 130 -8.45 14.42 3.41
N GLY A 131 -8.16 13.12 3.31
CA GLY A 131 -7.45 12.40 4.35
C GLY A 131 -6.00 12.88 4.54
N ILE A 132 -5.28 13.30 3.48
CA ILE A 132 -3.94 13.88 3.59
C ILE A 132 -3.98 15.18 4.41
N ILE A 133 -4.93 16.05 4.10
CA ILE A 133 -5.13 17.32 4.81
C ILE A 133 -5.49 17.04 6.27
N GLY A 134 -6.48 16.17 6.50
CA GLY A 134 -6.89 15.74 7.84
C GLY A 134 -5.75 15.13 8.66
N THR A 135 -4.88 14.34 8.02
CA THR A 135 -3.70 13.76 8.67
C THR A 135 -2.70 14.83 9.08
N ASN A 136 -2.45 15.84 8.23
CA ASN A 136 -1.54 16.93 8.59
C ASN A 136 -2.08 17.78 9.74
N ILE A 137 -3.40 18.01 9.79
CA ILE A 137 -4.06 18.68 10.92
C ILE A 137 -3.87 17.85 12.18
N ALA A 138 -4.15 16.54 12.13
CA ALA A 138 -3.97 15.65 13.26
C ALA A 138 -2.53 15.60 13.76
N LEU A 139 -1.54 15.54 12.85
CA LEU A 139 -0.12 15.52 13.18
C LEU A 139 0.38 16.86 13.74
N SER A 140 -0.36 17.97 13.54
CA SER A 140 -0.08 19.24 14.22
C SER A 140 -0.61 19.26 15.65
N LEU A 141 -1.65 18.48 15.92
CA LEU A 141 -2.25 18.34 17.25
C LEU A 141 -1.52 17.29 18.09
N ASP A 142 -1.14 16.18 17.46
CA ASP A 142 -0.39 15.07 18.06
C ASP A 142 0.44 14.34 16.98
N SER A 143 1.76 14.48 17.06
CA SER A 143 2.69 13.89 16.09
C SER A 143 2.73 12.36 16.09
N MET A 144 2.20 11.71 17.14
CA MET A 144 2.23 10.27 17.33
C MET A 144 0.98 9.55 16.82
N ILE A 145 -0.07 10.28 16.42
CA ILE A 145 -1.37 9.69 16.02
C ILE A 145 -1.24 8.61 14.95
N VAL A 146 -0.46 8.86 13.90
CA VAL A 146 -0.30 7.87 12.82
C VAL A 146 0.44 6.63 13.32
N ARG A 147 1.44 6.80 14.19
CA ARG A 147 2.20 5.67 14.75
C ARG A 147 1.36 4.83 15.70
N GLN A 148 0.62 5.48 16.59
CA GLN A 148 -0.24 4.80 17.56
C GLN A 148 -1.41 4.06 16.89
N SER A 149 -1.83 4.50 15.70
CA SER A 149 -2.81 3.75 14.89
C SER A 149 -2.35 2.34 14.48
N ALA A 150 -1.05 2.03 14.54
CA ALA A 150 -0.51 0.69 14.26
C ALA A 150 -0.69 -0.29 15.43
N SER A 151 -0.77 0.22 16.66
CA SER A 151 -0.74 -0.55 17.91
C SER A 151 -2.15 -0.71 18.49
N SER A 152 -3.11 -1.09 17.65
CA SER A 152 -4.48 -1.52 17.97
C SER A 152 -4.98 -1.07 19.35
N GLY A 153 -5.25 0.22 19.52
CA GLY A 153 -6.01 0.73 20.67
C GLY A 153 -5.23 1.43 21.77
N LYS A 154 -3.92 1.64 21.67
CA LYS A 154 -3.17 2.51 22.63
C LYS A 154 -3.38 4.01 22.38
N PHE A 155 -4.57 4.41 21.94
CA PHE A 155 -4.92 5.82 21.87
C PHE A 155 -5.39 6.32 23.23
N THR A 156 -4.89 7.49 23.64
CA THR A 156 -5.55 8.28 24.69
C THR A 156 -6.93 8.73 24.22
N SER A 157 -7.82 9.10 25.13
CA SER A 157 -9.15 9.65 24.78
C SER A 157 -9.04 10.85 23.83
N TYR A 158 -8.03 11.69 24.02
CA TYR A 158 -7.72 12.80 23.11
C TYR A 158 -7.36 12.32 21.71
N GLN A 159 -6.44 11.35 21.60
CA GLN A 159 -6.02 10.78 20.32
C GLN A 159 -7.18 10.10 19.59
N VAL A 160 -8.09 9.44 20.30
CA VAL A 160 -9.32 8.88 19.72
C VAL A 160 -10.16 9.99 19.08
N MET A 161 -10.38 11.11 19.78
CA MET A 161 -11.13 12.24 19.23
C MET A 161 -10.43 12.83 18.01
N VAL A 162 -9.14 13.16 18.12
CA VAL A 162 -8.40 13.76 17.00
C VAL A 162 -8.41 12.82 15.79
N TYR A 163 -8.10 11.54 15.96
CA TYR A 163 -8.07 10.56 14.87
C TYR A 163 -9.45 10.36 14.21
N LYS A 164 -10.54 10.44 15.00
CA LYS A 164 -11.91 10.33 14.50
C LYS A 164 -12.34 11.58 13.73
N TYR A 165 -12.21 12.76 14.32
CA TYR A 165 -12.79 14.00 13.78
C TYR A 165 -11.94 14.66 12.69
N THR A 166 -10.63 14.43 12.66
CA THR A 166 -9.78 14.88 11.54
C THR A 166 -9.84 13.95 10.34
N GLY A 167 -10.31 12.71 10.53
CA GLY A 167 -10.21 11.67 9.51
C GLY A 167 -8.77 11.26 9.16
N ALA A 168 -7.83 11.43 10.10
CA ALA A 168 -6.42 11.15 9.87
C ALA A 168 -6.16 9.72 9.37
N MET A 169 -5.30 9.60 8.37
CA MET A 169 -4.91 8.32 7.79
C MET A 169 -4.15 7.47 8.81
N GLY A 170 -4.44 6.17 8.82
CA GLY A 170 -3.75 5.21 9.68
C GLY A 170 -2.43 4.71 9.09
N TYR A 171 -1.71 3.94 9.89
CA TYR A 171 -0.38 3.41 9.56
C TYR A 171 -0.31 2.66 8.23
N ASN A 172 -1.33 1.86 7.90
CA ASN A 172 -1.41 1.11 6.64
C ASN A 172 -1.72 2.02 5.45
N TYR A 173 -2.53 3.07 5.65
CA TYR A 173 -2.86 4.01 4.59
C TYR A 173 -1.64 4.82 4.15
N ILE A 174 -0.84 5.28 5.11
CA ILE A 174 0.41 6.00 4.86
C ILE A 174 1.43 5.13 4.07
N GLN A 175 1.34 3.80 4.17
CA GLN A 175 2.13 2.91 3.30
C GLN A 175 1.57 2.85 1.88
N ALA A 176 0.26 2.69 1.74
CA ALA A 176 -0.41 2.66 0.44
C ALA A 176 -0.17 3.95 -0.37
N MET A 177 -0.03 5.09 0.30
CA MET A 177 0.31 6.38 -0.33
C MET A 177 1.63 6.37 -1.10
N VAL A 178 2.62 5.60 -0.67
CA VAL A 178 3.91 5.49 -1.38
C VAL A 178 3.69 4.92 -2.78
N CYS A 179 2.69 4.04 -2.94
CA CYS A 179 2.34 3.46 -4.25
C CYS A 179 1.72 4.50 -5.20
N LEU A 180 1.21 5.63 -4.71
CA LEU A 180 0.58 6.68 -5.53
C LEU A 180 1.62 7.65 -6.14
N ILE A 181 2.82 7.74 -5.56
CA ILE A 181 3.90 8.65 -5.98
C ILE A 181 4.25 8.50 -7.47
N PRO A 182 4.51 7.29 -8.01
CA PRO A 182 4.84 7.12 -9.43
C PRO A 182 3.75 7.67 -10.36
N ILE A 183 2.49 7.51 -9.97
CA ILE A 183 1.35 7.92 -10.80
C ILE A 183 1.21 9.44 -10.81
N LEU A 184 1.43 10.12 -9.68
CA LEU A 184 1.48 11.58 -9.66
C LEU A 184 2.61 12.10 -10.56
N ILE A 185 3.79 11.49 -10.49
CA ILE A 185 4.95 11.87 -11.30
C ILE A 185 4.68 11.64 -12.79
N PHE A 186 4.03 10.54 -13.17
CA PHE A 186 3.59 10.30 -14.54
C PHE A 186 2.75 11.47 -15.08
N TYR A 187 1.70 11.87 -14.36
CA TYR A 187 0.83 12.95 -14.80
C TYR A 187 1.53 14.31 -14.82
N ILE A 188 2.43 14.56 -13.86
CA ILE A 188 3.24 15.79 -13.81
C ILE A 188 4.21 15.86 -15.00
N LYS A 189 5.00 14.82 -15.22
CA LYS A 189 6.06 14.76 -16.24
C LYS A 189 5.49 14.83 -17.65
N ASN A 190 4.37 14.15 -17.90
CA ASN A 190 3.73 14.14 -19.22
C ASN A 190 2.77 15.33 -19.41
N LYS A 191 2.65 16.24 -18.44
CA LYS A 191 1.71 17.37 -18.45
C LYS A 191 0.26 16.94 -18.77
N GLN A 192 -0.09 15.71 -18.45
CA GLN A 192 -1.42 15.18 -18.69
C GLN A 192 -2.36 15.63 -17.57
N LYS A 193 -3.56 16.08 -17.94
CA LYS A 193 -4.58 16.43 -16.96
C LYS A 193 -5.10 15.15 -16.30
N MET A 194 -4.98 15.09 -14.98
CA MET A 194 -5.61 14.07 -14.15
C MET A 194 -6.94 14.64 -13.64
N ILE A 195 -7.07 14.83 -12.33
CA ILE A 195 -8.20 15.56 -11.72
C ILE A 195 -7.88 17.06 -11.65
N PHE A 196 -6.61 17.38 -11.38
CA PHE A 196 -6.10 18.74 -11.31
C PHE A 196 -5.05 19.01 -12.39
N LYS A 197 -4.72 20.29 -12.58
CA LYS A 197 -3.63 20.73 -13.46
C LYS A 197 -2.28 20.34 -12.86
N THR A 198 -1.24 20.25 -13.70
CA THR A 198 0.13 19.87 -13.31
C THR A 198 0.66 20.63 -12.09
N LYS A 199 0.47 21.95 -12.02
CA LYS A 199 0.92 22.77 -10.86
C LYS A 199 0.30 22.30 -9.55
N THR A 200 -1.00 22.02 -9.54
CA THR A 200 -1.71 21.49 -8.37
C THR A 200 -1.25 20.08 -8.04
N LEU A 201 -0.94 19.24 -9.03
CA LEU A 201 -0.40 17.90 -8.79
C LEU A 201 0.98 17.94 -8.14
N ILE A 202 1.82 18.93 -8.47
CA ILE A 202 3.11 19.17 -7.78
C ILE A 202 2.85 19.50 -6.31
N VAL A 203 1.91 20.40 -6.02
CA VAL A 203 1.54 20.74 -4.63
C VAL A 203 1.02 19.51 -3.89
N VAL A 204 0.18 18.68 -4.53
CA VAL A 204 -0.29 17.41 -3.96
C VAL A 204 0.86 16.45 -3.67
N LEU A 205 1.82 16.31 -4.58
CA LEU A 205 2.99 15.46 -4.38
C LEU A 205 3.83 15.95 -3.20
N LEU A 206 4.09 17.25 -3.12
CA LEU A 206 4.82 17.86 -2.00
C LEU A 206 4.09 17.65 -0.68
N LEU A 207 2.77 17.86 -0.65
CA LEU A 207 1.96 17.64 0.54
C LEU A 207 2.01 16.17 0.98
N LEU A 208 1.95 15.23 0.05
CA LEU A 208 2.09 13.79 0.32
C LEU A 208 3.46 13.48 0.95
N LEU A 209 4.54 14.03 0.39
CA LEU A 209 5.90 13.83 0.93
C LEU A 209 6.04 14.42 2.34
N ILE A 210 5.49 15.62 2.58
CA ILE A 210 5.44 16.24 3.91
C ILE A 210 4.67 15.33 4.87
N THR A 211 3.52 14.79 4.48
CA THR A 211 2.76 13.85 5.32
C THR A 211 3.56 12.61 5.69
N LEU A 212 4.32 12.04 4.74
CA LEU A 212 5.16 10.86 5.00
C LEU A 212 6.24 11.15 6.04
N ILE A 213 6.90 12.32 5.94
CA ILE A 213 7.91 12.76 6.90
C ILE A 213 7.26 12.98 8.28
N ARG A 214 6.18 13.77 8.34
CA ARG A 214 5.48 14.10 9.60
C ARG A 214 4.85 12.89 10.28
N SER A 215 4.51 11.84 9.53
CA SER A 215 3.99 10.57 10.06
C SER A 215 5.05 9.76 10.83
N GLN A 216 6.34 10.12 10.75
CA GLN A 216 7.45 9.49 11.48
C GLN A 216 7.61 7.97 11.21
N VAL A 217 7.20 7.53 10.01
CA VAL A 217 7.35 6.15 9.53
C VAL A 217 8.55 6.07 8.59
N PHE A 218 9.76 6.04 9.18
CA PHE A 218 11.04 6.13 8.46
C PHE A 218 11.15 5.24 7.20
N ALA A 219 10.80 3.96 7.30
CA ALA A 219 10.79 3.04 6.15
C ALA A 219 9.95 3.55 4.96
N ASN A 220 8.80 4.19 5.23
CA ASN A 220 7.97 4.76 4.17
C ASN A 220 8.65 5.96 3.50
N VAL A 221 9.35 6.79 4.28
CA VAL A 221 10.11 7.94 3.76
C VAL A 221 11.24 7.46 2.86
N LEU A 222 12.01 6.47 3.31
CA LEU A 222 13.12 5.89 2.54
C LEU A 222 12.64 5.35 1.19
N ILE A 223 11.59 4.52 1.19
CA ILE A 223 11.03 3.97 -0.06
C ILE A 223 10.40 5.07 -0.92
N ALA A 224 9.75 6.07 -0.32
CA ALA A 224 9.19 7.19 -1.07
C ALA A 224 10.27 8.01 -1.81
N ILE A 225 11.41 8.28 -1.17
CA ILE A 225 12.54 8.96 -1.81
C ILE A 225 13.06 8.11 -2.98
N PHE A 226 13.34 6.84 -2.73
CA PHE A 226 13.84 5.92 -3.75
C PHE A 226 12.89 5.82 -4.96
N ILE A 227 11.60 5.61 -4.71
CA ILE A 227 10.58 5.48 -5.74
C ILE A 227 10.35 6.81 -6.47
N THR A 228 10.46 7.95 -5.79
CA THR A 228 10.41 9.28 -6.44
C THR A 228 11.55 9.42 -7.44
N ILE A 229 12.79 9.11 -7.03
CA ILE A 229 13.97 9.16 -7.90
C ILE A 229 13.77 8.25 -9.11
N LEU A 230 13.38 6.98 -8.90
CA LEU A 230 13.13 6.04 -10.00
C LEU A 230 12.01 6.51 -10.94
N SER A 231 10.97 7.16 -10.40
CA SER A 231 9.85 7.67 -11.20
C SER A 231 10.23 8.89 -12.04
N LEU A 232 11.25 9.66 -11.64
CA LEU A 232 11.76 10.77 -12.44
C LEU A 232 12.55 10.30 -13.66
N LEU A 233 13.10 9.07 -13.62
CA LEU A 233 13.79 8.45 -14.75
C LEU A 233 12.84 8.27 -15.95
N ASP A 234 13.40 8.25 -17.16
CA ASP A 234 12.60 8.09 -18.38
C ASP A 234 12.36 6.60 -18.68
N ALA A 235 11.09 6.19 -18.71
CA ALA A 235 10.65 4.85 -19.06
C ALA A 235 11.24 4.38 -20.40
N LYS A 236 11.32 5.29 -21.39
CA LYS A 236 11.89 4.98 -22.72
C LYS A 236 13.38 4.66 -22.67
N LYS A 237 14.08 5.18 -21.66
CA LYS A 237 15.52 5.02 -21.44
C LYS A 237 15.78 4.22 -20.16
N PHE A 238 14.86 3.34 -19.75
CA PHE A 238 14.95 2.66 -18.46
C PHE A 238 16.27 1.92 -18.28
N ARG A 239 16.72 1.14 -19.29
CA ARG A 239 18.01 0.44 -19.23
C ARG A 239 19.18 1.40 -18.97
N LYS A 240 19.25 2.50 -19.72
CA LYS A 240 20.28 3.55 -19.53
C LYS A 240 20.15 4.20 -18.15
N SER A 241 18.94 4.44 -17.68
CA SER A 241 18.66 5.07 -16.39
C SER A 241 19.03 4.16 -15.22
N VAL A 242 18.78 2.85 -15.33
CA VAL A 242 19.24 1.84 -14.36
C VAL A 242 20.75 1.79 -14.32
N VAL A 243 21.43 1.78 -15.48
CA VAL A 243 22.89 1.83 -15.53
C VAL A 243 23.43 3.08 -14.85
N ILE A 244 22.80 4.25 -15.08
CA ILE A 244 23.18 5.50 -14.41
C ILE A 244 22.97 5.40 -12.89
N VAL A 245 21.84 4.87 -12.43
CA VAL A 245 21.57 4.68 -10.99
C VAL A 245 22.55 3.70 -10.37
N LEU A 246 22.85 2.58 -11.02
CA LEU A 246 23.84 1.62 -10.56
C LEU A 246 25.25 2.22 -10.55
N PHE A 247 25.60 3.02 -11.56
CA PHE A 247 26.86 3.75 -11.61
C PHE A 247 26.98 4.75 -10.47
N PHE A 248 25.95 5.57 -10.20
CA PHE A 248 25.94 6.46 -9.04
C PHE A 248 25.93 5.69 -7.72
N GLY A 249 25.24 4.55 -7.64
CA GLY A 249 25.27 3.67 -6.47
C GLY A 249 26.66 3.09 -6.24
N PHE A 250 27.36 2.70 -7.30
CA PHE A 250 28.76 2.26 -7.25
C PHE A 250 29.70 3.40 -6.84
N LEU A 251 29.55 4.60 -7.43
CA LEU A 251 30.31 5.78 -7.00
C LEU A 251 30.06 6.11 -5.53
N PHE A 252 28.81 5.98 -5.06
CA PHE A 252 28.45 6.18 -3.66
C PHE A 252 29.09 5.14 -2.75
N TYR A 253 29.18 3.87 -3.19
CA TYR A 253 29.89 2.81 -2.48
C TYR A 253 31.39 3.08 -2.34
N LEU A 254 32.01 3.83 -3.26
CA LEU A 254 33.41 4.23 -3.15
C LEU A 254 33.65 5.36 -2.13
N ILE A 255 32.60 6.06 -1.68
CA ILE A 255 32.72 7.11 -0.65
C ILE A 255 32.96 6.42 0.71
N PRO A 256 34.01 6.80 1.47
CA PRO A 256 34.27 6.20 2.77
C PRO A 256 33.06 6.31 3.70
N ASN A 257 32.79 5.24 4.44
CA ASN A 257 31.56 5.11 5.22
C ASN A 257 31.33 6.25 6.22
N SER A 258 32.42 6.81 6.77
CA SER A 258 32.37 7.96 7.68
C SER A 258 31.61 9.15 7.10
N TYR A 259 31.81 9.50 5.82
CA TYR A 259 31.19 10.68 5.22
C TYR A 259 29.67 10.62 5.18
N TYR A 260 29.11 9.47 4.77
CA TYR A 260 27.65 9.35 4.74
C TYR A 260 27.06 9.10 6.13
N ILE A 261 27.80 8.46 7.04
CA ILE A 261 27.38 8.32 8.45
C ILE A 261 27.26 9.71 9.11
N ASP A 262 28.28 10.56 8.96
CA ASP A 262 28.29 11.91 9.50
C ASP A 262 27.19 12.78 8.88
N ALA A 263 26.93 12.63 7.57
CA ALA A 263 25.83 13.30 6.91
C ALA A 263 24.45 12.87 7.44
N ILE A 264 24.28 11.58 7.78
CA ILE A 264 23.04 11.08 8.38
C ILE A 264 22.89 11.61 9.82
N TYR A 265 23.95 11.64 10.63
CA TYR A 265 23.90 12.28 11.95
C TYR A 265 23.53 13.76 11.86
N TYR A 266 24.18 14.51 10.98
CA TYR A 266 23.86 15.93 10.74
C TYR A 266 22.40 16.14 10.32
N LEU A 267 21.86 15.22 9.51
CA LEU A 267 20.43 15.23 9.16
C LEU A 267 19.55 14.98 10.39
N GLY A 268 19.94 14.06 11.27
CA GLY A 268 19.24 13.76 12.52
C GLY A 268 19.17 14.95 13.47
N GLU A 269 20.24 15.75 13.54
CA GLU A 269 20.28 17.00 14.31
C GLU A 269 19.31 18.08 13.80
N LYS A 270 18.82 17.97 12.56
CA LYS A 270 17.77 18.88 12.05
C LYS A 270 16.37 18.57 12.58
N PHE A 271 16.20 17.44 13.28
CA PHE A 271 14.96 17.09 13.95
C PHE A 271 15.09 17.37 15.44
N GLU A 272 14.01 17.82 16.07
CA GLU A 272 13.96 18.06 17.51
C GLU A 272 14.38 16.80 18.29
N PRO A 273 15.30 16.94 19.27
CA PRO A 273 15.64 15.86 20.18
C PRO A 273 14.39 15.28 20.84
N GLY A 274 14.33 13.96 20.99
CA GLY A 274 13.15 13.28 21.52
C GLY A 274 12.09 12.89 20.49
N THR A 275 12.18 13.38 19.25
CA THR A 275 11.28 12.93 18.19
C THR A 275 11.67 11.55 17.65
N ALA A 276 10.68 10.80 17.17
CA ALA A 276 10.93 9.49 16.56
C ALA A 276 11.81 9.53 15.32
N MET A 277 11.79 10.64 14.57
CA MET A 277 12.63 10.80 13.38
C MET A 277 14.08 11.07 13.78
N HIS A 278 14.31 11.95 14.76
CA HIS A 278 15.63 12.15 15.35
C HIS A 278 16.22 10.82 15.82
N TYR A 279 15.50 10.07 16.65
CA TYR A 279 15.96 8.77 17.14
C TYR A 279 16.27 7.80 15.99
N LYS A 280 15.36 7.63 15.02
CA LYS A 280 15.57 6.64 13.94
C LYS A 280 16.68 6.99 12.97
N ILE A 281 16.90 8.28 12.70
CA ILE A 281 17.99 8.71 11.82
C ILE A 281 19.33 8.49 12.51
N ASN A 282 19.45 8.87 13.77
CA ASN A 282 20.68 8.68 14.55
C ASN A 282 20.95 7.19 14.83
N ASP A 283 19.92 6.42 15.16
CA ASP A 283 19.99 4.97 15.33
C ASP A 283 20.44 4.27 14.04
N PHE A 284 19.96 4.71 12.87
CA PHE A 284 20.43 4.20 11.58
C PHE A 284 21.88 4.56 11.29
N ALA A 285 22.30 5.80 11.60
CA ALA A 285 23.70 6.21 11.47
C ALA A 285 24.62 5.40 12.40
N PHE A 286 24.18 5.13 13.63
CA PHE A 286 24.91 4.32 14.60
C PHE A 286 25.05 2.87 14.14
N PHE A 287 23.97 2.27 13.65
CA PHE A 287 23.98 0.94 13.07
C PHE A 287 24.93 0.82 11.86
N LEU A 288 24.95 1.81 10.96
CA LEU A 288 25.88 1.84 9.83
C LEU A 288 27.34 1.94 10.28
N LYS A 289 27.61 2.59 11.41
CA LYS A 289 28.95 2.71 11.99
C LYS A 289 29.41 1.41 12.66
N ASN A 290 28.51 0.72 13.35
CA ASN A 290 28.81 -0.48 14.14
C ASN A 290 27.87 -1.66 13.77
N PRO A 291 27.95 -2.20 12.55
CA PRO A 291 26.98 -3.18 12.06
C PRO A 291 27.03 -4.54 12.80
N GLU A 292 28.15 -4.86 13.45
CA GLU A 292 28.36 -6.17 14.09
C GLU A 292 27.96 -6.24 15.56
N ILE A 293 27.71 -5.09 16.22
CA ILE A 293 27.66 -5.03 17.69
C ILE A 293 26.23 -4.88 18.25
N ASP A 294 25.22 -4.54 17.45
CA ASP A 294 24.16 -3.72 18.03
C ASP A 294 22.70 -4.17 17.86
N ILE A 295 22.33 -5.19 18.62
CA ILE A 295 20.94 -5.51 18.94
C ILE A 295 20.23 -4.46 19.79
N GLU A 296 20.97 -3.52 20.37
CA GLU A 296 20.41 -2.46 21.21
C GLU A 296 19.84 -1.30 20.37
N THR A 297 20.27 -1.17 19.10
CA THR A 297 19.63 -0.27 18.12
C THR A 297 18.29 -0.79 17.60
N GLY A 298 17.38 0.15 17.30
CA GLY A 298 16.13 -0.14 16.62
C GLY A 298 16.32 -0.67 15.18
N ALA A 299 17.43 -0.34 14.53
CA ALA A 299 17.83 -0.84 13.22
C ALA A 299 18.43 -2.25 13.29
N GLY A 300 19.38 -2.50 14.19
CA GLY A 300 19.99 -3.82 14.39
C GLY A 300 19.00 -4.86 14.89
N ALA A 301 18.15 -4.52 15.87
CA ALA A 301 17.05 -5.39 16.33
C ALA A 301 16.04 -5.75 15.21
N ARG A 302 15.99 -4.97 14.11
CA ARG A 302 15.21 -5.34 12.92
C ARG A 302 15.99 -6.19 11.94
N ALA A 303 17.28 -5.92 11.78
CA ALA A 303 18.15 -6.72 10.92
C ALA A 303 18.22 -8.18 11.40
N GLU A 304 18.30 -8.40 12.71
CA GLU A 304 18.34 -9.74 13.31
C GLU A 304 17.10 -10.61 13.09
N ARG A 305 15.96 -9.98 12.75
CA ARG A 305 14.74 -10.73 12.43
C ARG A 305 14.92 -11.59 11.17
N TYR A 306 15.82 -11.22 10.26
CA TYR A 306 16.08 -12.01 9.07
C TYR A 306 16.76 -13.35 9.41
N PRO A 307 17.94 -13.39 10.08
CA PRO A 307 18.54 -14.65 10.55
C PRO A 307 17.54 -15.56 11.26
N MET A 308 16.81 -15.04 12.25
CA MET A 308 15.78 -15.78 12.99
C MET A 308 14.71 -16.40 12.06
N LEU A 309 14.20 -15.62 11.10
CA LEU A 309 13.20 -16.11 10.14
C LEU A 309 13.78 -17.12 9.14
N PHE A 310 15.07 -17.01 8.79
CA PHE A 310 15.76 -17.97 7.94
C PHE A 310 16.00 -19.29 8.66
N GLU A 311 16.42 -19.28 9.91
CA GLU A 311 16.58 -20.49 10.73
C GLU A 311 15.25 -21.22 10.88
N ALA A 312 14.18 -20.49 11.19
CA ALA A 312 12.83 -21.06 11.26
C ALA A 312 12.35 -21.64 9.92
N LEU A 313 12.67 -20.98 8.80
CA LEU A 313 12.36 -21.52 7.47
C LEU A 313 13.19 -22.78 7.16
N ALA A 314 14.47 -22.79 7.51
CA ALA A 314 15.36 -23.92 7.26
C ALA A 314 14.93 -25.17 8.05
N ALA A 315 14.36 -24.98 9.23
CA ALA A 315 13.82 -26.07 10.04
C ALA A 315 12.60 -26.76 9.41
N ASN A 316 11.77 -26.03 8.65
CA ASN A 316 10.63 -26.60 7.92
C ASN A 316 10.32 -25.85 6.62
N PRO A 317 11.10 -26.08 5.55
CA PRO A 317 11.03 -25.27 4.34
C PRO A 317 9.78 -25.53 3.50
N LEU A 318 9.14 -26.69 3.65
CA LEU A 318 8.01 -27.08 2.80
C LEU A 318 6.66 -26.64 3.35
N PHE A 319 6.43 -26.79 4.66
CA PHE A 319 5.12 -26.49 5.26
C PHE A 319 5.14 -25.25 6.15
N GLY A 320 6.35 -24.72 6.41
CA GLY A 320 6.57 -23.52 7.18
C GLY A 320 6.38 -23.71 8.66
N ASN A 321 6.69 -22.65 9.40
CA ASN A 321 6.65 -22.63 10.86
C ASN A 321 5.25 -22.85 11.45
N SER A 322 4.21 -22.64 10.64
CA SER A 322 2.82 -22.75 11.10
C SER A 322 2.34 -24.20 11.20
N SER A 323 3.07 -25.16 10.62
CA SER A 323 2.62 -26.55 10.50
C SER A 323 3.02 -27.45 11.67
N TYR A 324 3.79 -26.94 12.63
CA TYR A 324 4.30 -27.71 13.78
C TYR A 324 4.50 -26.79 14.98
N ASN A 325 4.67 -27.39 16.17
CA ASN A 325 5.02 -26.64 17.37
C ASN A 325 6.50 -26.22 17.29
N SER A 326 6.73 -25.02 16.77
CA SER A 326 8.08 -24.52 16.52
C SER A 326 8.73 -23.97 17.78
N PRO A 327 10.03 -24.25 18.02
CA PRO A 327 10.77 -23.60 19.10
C PRO A 327 11.13 -22.14 18.78
N TYR A 328 10.94 -21.68 17.54
CA TYR A 328 11.28 -20.32 17.10
C TYR A 328 10.12 -19.34 17.37
N ASP A 329 10.37 -18.31 18.18
CA ASP A 329 9.43 -17.18 18.34
C ASP A 329 9.51 -16.22 17.14
N ILE A 330 8.87 -16.61 16.04
CA ILE A 330 8.80 -15.80 14.84
C ILE A 330 7.80 -14.63 14.94
N GLY A 331 7.17 -14.41 16.10
CA GLY A 331 6.24 -13.31 16.32
C GLY A 331 6.88 -11.94 16.06
N LEU A 332 8.15 -11.79 16.42
CA LEU A 332 8.95 -10.59 16.11
C LEU A 332 9.18 -10.41 14.60
N GLY A 333 9.19 -11.50 13.85
CA GLY A 333 9.34 -11.54 12.40
C GLY A 333 8.12 -11.03 11.63
N ALA A 334 6.95 -10.91 12.27
CA ALA A 334 5.72 -10.35 11.69
C ALA A 334 5.90 -8.94 11.08
N HIS A 335 6.95 -8.24 11.51
CA HIS A 335 7.38 -6.96 10.99
C HIS A 335 8.13 -7.01 9.65
N LEU A 336 8.39 -8.16 9.04
CA LEU A 336 8.98 -8.29 7.71
C LEU A 336 7.99 -9.05 6.84
N TYR A 337 7.13 -8.35 6.10
CA TYR A 337 5.95 -8.96 5.50
C TYR A 337 6.26 -10.16 4.59
N TRP A 338 7.18 -10.02 3.64
CA TRP A 338 7.48 -11.13 2.71
C TRP A 338 8.18 -12.29 3.40
N MET A 339 9.19 -11.99 4.22
CA MET A 339 9.96 -13.02 4.91
C MET A 339 9.08 -13.78 5.90
N ASN A 340 8.22 -13.07 6.65
CA ASN A 340 7.25 -13.68 7.54
C ASN A 340 6.30 -14.64 6.78
N ARG A 341 5.80 -14.26 5.60
CA ARG A 341 4.96 -15.16 4.79
C ARG A 341 5.71 -16.38 4.30
N LEU A 342 6.95 -16.21 3.86
CA LEU A 342 7.80 -17.32 3.45
C LEU A 342 8.04 -18.29 4.61
N THR A 343 8.44 -17.79 5.78
CA THR A 343 8.69 -18.60 6.97
C THR A 343 7.42 -19.27 7.49
N LEU A 344 6.28 -18.56 7.53
CA LEU A 344 5.02 -19.12 8.02
C LEU A 344 4.46 -20.23 7.13
N TRP A 345 4.51 -20.04 5.81
CA TRP A 345 3.80 -20.90 4.86
C TRP A 345 4.70 -21.96 4.19
N GLY A 346 6.01 -21.83 4.34
CA GLY A 346 6.97 -22.57 3.56
C GLY A 346 7.03 -22.10 2.11
N ILE A 347 7.99 -22.65 1.37
CA ILE A 347 8.29 -22.31 -0.02
C ILE A 347 7.06 -22.53 -0.94
N PRO A 348 6.37 -23.69 -0.92
CA PRO A 348 5.21 -23.93 -1.79
C PRO A 348 4.06 -22.95 -1.54
N GLY A 349 3.71 -22.71 -0.27
CA GLY A 349 2.63 -21.79 0.09
C GLY A 349 2.96 -20.35 -0.31
N PHE A 350 4.21 -19.91 -0.10
CA PHE A 350 4.68 -18.61 -0.54
C PHE A 350 4.72 -18.45 -2.06
N ILE A 351 5.22 -19.45 -2.80
CA ILE A 351 5.22 -19.44 -4.27
C ILE A 351 3.79 -19.34 -4.80
N PHE A 352 2.85 -20.09 -4.21
CA PHE A 352 1.45 -20.03 -4.63
C PHE A 352 0.86 -18.63 -4.40
N PHE A 353 1.13 -18.00 -3.25
CA PHE A 353 0.72 -16.61 -3.00
C PHE A 353 1.32 -15.63 -4.01
N VAL A 354 2.64 -15.69 -4.23
CA VAL A 354 3.33 -14.84 -5.20
C VAL A 354 2.77 -15.04 -6.62
N TYR A 355 2.47 -16.27 -7.01
CA TYR A 355 1.85 -16.58 -8.29
C TYR A 355 0.48 -15.92 -8.47
N ILE A 356 -0.34 -15.88 -7.41
CA ILE A 356 -1.64 -15.18 -7.43
C ILE A 356 -1.43 -13.68 -7.61
N LEU A 357 -0.50 -13.07 -6.86
CA LEU A 357 -0.18 -11.65 -6.99
C LEU A 357 0.34 -11.30 -8.40
N ILE A 358 1.26 -12.09 -8.94
CA ILE A 358 1.76 -11.92 -10.31
C ILE A 358 0.60 -12.04 -11.32
N SER A 359 -0.28 -13.03 -11.15
CA SER A 359 -1.45 -13.22 -12.03
C SER A 359 -2.37 -11.99 -12.01
N ILE A 360 -2.60 -11.41 -10.82
CA ILE A 360 -3.39 -10.20 -10.63
C ILE A 360 -2.71 -9.01 -11.33
N PHE A 361 -1.48 -8.70 -10.95
CA PHE A 361 -0.78 -7.51 -11.42
C PHE A 361 -0.48 -7.57 -12.91
N LYS A 362 -0.15 -8.74 -13.47
CA LYS A 362 -0.01 -8.94 -14.91
C LYS A 362 -1.32 -8.61 -15.63
N LYS A 363 -2.47 -9.06 -15.11
CA LYS A 363 -3.77 -8.83 -15.75
C LYS A 363 -4.31 -7.40 -15.60
N ILE A 364 -3.86 -6.67 -14.58
CA ILE A 364 -4.08 -5.23 -14.42
C ILE A 364 -3.17 -4.46 -15.38
N SER A 365 -1.88 -4.78 -15.41
CA SER A 365 -0.88 -4.10 -16.26
C SER A 365 -1.21 -4.18 -17.76
N SER A 366 -1.92 -5.23 -18.18
CA SER A 366 -2.40 -5.39 -19.56
C SER A 366 -3.51 -4.40 -19.94
N LEU A 367 -4.02 -3.59 -19.00
CA LEU A 367 -4.98 -2.51 -19.28
C LEU A 367 -4.27 -1.23 -19.75
N PHE A 368 -2.96 -1.12 -19.52
CA PHE A 368 -2.19 0.11 -19.68
C PHE A 368 -1.35 0.10 -20.94
N ASP A 369 -1.16 1.27 -21.53
CA ASP A 369 -0.07 1.53 -22.46
C ASP A 369 1.31 1.34 -21.80
N GLU A 370 2.36 1.24 -22.61
CA GLU A 370 3.71 0.98 -22.13
C GLU A 370 4.22 2.06 -21.17
N HIS A 371 3.87 3.32 -21.40
CA HIS A 371 4.31 4.44 -20.57
C HIS A 371 3.69 4.38 -19.18
N TYR A 372 2.37 4.24 -19.07
CA TYR A 372 1.70 4.13 -17.77
C TYR A 372 2.07 2.83 -17.05
N ARG A 373 2.27 1.74 -17.79
CA ARG A 373 2.66 0.44 -17.24
C ARG A 373 3.97 0.50 -16.46
N PHE A 374 4.94 1.30 -16.92
CA PHE A 374 6.19 1.52 -16.19
C PHE A 374 5.95 2.07 -14.78
N TYR A 375 5.18 3.17 -14.66
CA TYR A 375 4.90 3.79 -13.36
C TYR A 375 4.04 2.89 -12.47
N TYR A 376 3.13 2.11 -13.07
CA TYR A 376 2.39 1.09 -12.32
C TYR A 376 3.30 0.00 -11.74
N PHE A 377 4.33 -0.45 -12.49
CA PHE A 377 5.32 -1.37 -11.93
C PHE A 377 6.18 -0.74 -10.84
N LEU A 378 6.47 0.56 -10.91
CA LEU A 378 7.11 1.27 -9.79
C LEU A 378 6.19 1.31 -8.55
N SER A 379 4.87 1.45 -8.71
CA SER A 379 3.91 1.35 -7.60
C SER A 379 3.93 -0.05 -6.96
N ILE A 380 4.03 -1.11 -7.78
CA ILE A 380 4.17 -2.49 -7.28
C ILE A 380 5.54 -2.68 -6.59
N LEU A 381 6.61 -2.15 -7.16
CA LEU A 381 7.95 -2.19 -6.58
C LEU A 381 7.96 -1.51 -5.20
N ALA A 382 7.28 -0.37 -5.05
CA ALA A 382 7.13 0.30 -3.77
C ALA A 382 6.51 -0.62 -2.71
N PHE A 383 5.44 -1.34 -3.06
CA PHE A 383 4.82 -2.34 -2.19
C PHE A 383 5.79 -3.48 -1.83
N VAL A 384 6.51 -4.01 -2.83
CA VAL A 384 7.48 -5.09 -2.59
C VAL A 384 8.59 -4.63 -1.64
N LEU A 385 9.21 -3.48 -1.91
CA LEU A 385 10.30 -2.96 -1.08
C LEU A 385 9.83 -2.64 0.35
N LEU A 386 8.64 -2.05 0.51
CA LEU A 386 8.05 -1.84 1.83
C LEU A 386 7.87 -3.17 2.56
N GLY A 387 7.35 -4.21 1.89
CA GLY A 387 7.12 -5.50 2.50
C GLY A 387 8.41 -6.26 2.87
N LEU A 388 9.55 -5.90 2.28
CA LEU A 388 10.85 -6.46 2.67
C LEU A 388 11.27 -5.86 4.00
N ILE A 389 11.27 -4.53 4.11
CA ILE A 389 11.82 -3.84 5.28
C ILE A 389 10.84 -3.67 6.45
N LYS A 390 9.54 -3.89 6.21
CA LYS A 390 8.50 -3.71 7.24
C LYS A 390 7.25 -4.54 6.99
N ALA A 391 6.38 -4.59 8.00
CA ALA A 391 5.04 -5.11 7.87
C ALA A 391 4.26 -4.21 6.92
N THR A 392 3.70 -4.83 5.89
CA THR A 392 2.72 -4.26 4.98
C THR A 392 1.42 -5.01 5.08
N GLY A 393 0.33 -4.37 4.66
CA GLY A 393 -0.98 -5.00 4.64
C GLY A 393 -2.08 -3.98 4.85
N GLY A 394 -3.24 -4.47 5.28
CA GLY A 394 -4.46 -3.67 5.30
C GLY A 394 -5.11 -3.61 3.91
N ARG A 395 -6.30 -3.03 3.88
CA ARG A 395 -7.11 -2.96 2.65
C ARG A 395 -6.62 -1.88 1.70
N GLU A 396 -5.93 -0.88 2.24
CA GLU A 396 -5.54 0.35 1.57
C GLU A 396 -4.56 0.10 0.42
N ILE A 397 -3.61 -0.80 0.59
CA ILE A 397 -2.60 -1.10 -0.43
C ILE A 397 -3.22 -1.84 -1.63
N TRP A 398 -4.10 -2.80 -1.36
CA TRP A 398 -4.86 -3.52 -2.38
C TRP A 398 -5.82 -2.60 -3.11
N PHE A 399 -6.53 -1.75 -2.36
CA PHE A 399 -7.38 -0.70 -2.91
C PHE A 399 -6.61 0.23 -3.85
N MET A 400 -5.43 0.69 -3.44
CA MET A 400 -4.59 1.58 -4.24
C MET A 400 -4.14 0.92 -5.54
N LEU A 401 -3.57 -0.29 -5.47
CA LEU A 401 -2.98 -0.99 -6.61
C LEU A 401 -4.03 -1.60 -7.57
N ILE A 402 -5.19 -2.03 -7.06
CA ILE A 402 -6.18 -2.78 -7.85
C ILE A 402 -7.34 -1.90 -8.35
N VAL A 403 -7.70 -0.85 -7.61
CA VAL A 403 -8.86 -0.01 -7.95
C VAL A 403 -8.46 1.42 -8.30
N VAL A 404 -7.75 2.12 -7.40
CA VAL A 404 -7.45 3.55 -7.57
C VAL A 404 -6.53 3.77 -8.76
N ILE A 405 -5.33 3.20 -8.75
CA ILE A 405 -4.34 3.44 -9.81
C ILE A 405 -4.85 2.97 -11.19
N PRO A 406 -5.48 1.78 -11.32
CA PRO A 406 -6.06 1.37 -12.59
C PRO A 406 -7.21 2.26 -13.05
N GLY A 407 -8.03 2.80 -12.15
CA GLY A 407 -9.09 3.74 -12.52
C GLY A 407 -8.56 5.14 -12.88
N LEU A 408 -7.48 5.59 -12.23
CA LEU A 408 -6.83 6.86 -12.57
C LEU A 408 -6.33 6.87 -14.01
N TYR A 409 -5.84 5.74 -14.54
CA TYR A 409 -5.46 5.62 -15.96
C TYR A 409 -6.58 5.99 -16.92
N PHE A 410 -7.83 5.68 -16.57
CA PHE A 410 -9.00 5.90 -17.42
C PHE A 410 -9.65 7.29 -17.24
N LEU A 411 -9.09 8.17 -16.41
CA LEU A 411 -9.60 9.54 -16.22
C LEU A 411 -9.78 10.36 -17.52
N PRO A 412 -8.90 10.26 -18.54
CA PRO A 412 -9.10 10.96 -19.80
C PRO A 412 -10.45 10.67 -20.49
N LEU A 413 -11.06 9.51 -20.22
CA LEU A 413 -12.39 9.17 -20.75
C LEU A 413 -13.50 10.06 -20.18
N LEU A 414 -13.31 10.61 -18.97
CA LEU A 414 -14.23 11.58 -18.39
C LEU A 414 -13.99 12.99 -18.94
N LEU A 415 -12.72 13.37 -19.09
CA LEU A 415 -12.33 14.72 -19.51
C LEU A 415 -12.70 15.01 -20.97
N LYS A 416 -12.49 14.07 -21.90
CA LYS A 416 -12.90 14.22 -23.31
C LYS A 416 -14.41 14.46 -23.46
N LYS A 417 -15.21 13.93 -22.53
CA LYS A 417 -16.66 14.12 -22.52
C LYS A 417 -17.05 15.50 -21.97
N GLU A 418 -16.24 16.09 -21.09
CA GLU A 418 -16.43 17.45 -20.59
C GLU A 418 -16.12 18.47 -21.70
N GLU A 419 -15.00 18.31 -22.41
CA GLU A 419 -14.57 19.19 -23.51
C GLU A 419 -15.56 19.20 -24.68
N ASN A 420 -16.04 18.04 -25.13
CA ASN A 420 -17.03 17.98 -26.20
C ASN A 420 -18.39 18.59 -25.84
N SER A 421 -18.68 18.79 -24.55
CA SER A 421 -19.92 19.45 -24.11
C SER A 421 -19.79 20.95 -23.92
N SER A 422 -18.58 21.52 -23.87
CA SER A 422 -18.34 22.96 -23.76
C SER A 422 -18.20 23.68 -25.10
N PHE A 423 -18.29 22.96 -26.22
CA PHE A 423 -18.31 23.52 -27.59
C PHE A 423 -19.71 23.47 -28.24
N THR A 424 -20.71 23.00 -27.51
CA THR A 424 -22.10 22.87 -27.98
C THR A 424 -23.09 23.74 -27.17
N ASP A 425 -22.56 24.54 -26.26
CA ASP A 425 -23.24 25.67 -25.62
C ASP A 425 -22.59 26.95 -26.17
#